data_AF-A0A821BYH5-F1
#
_entry.id   AF-A0A821BYH5-F1
#
_cell.length_a   1.000
_cell.length_b   1.000
_cell.length_c   1.000
_cell.angle_alpha   90.00
_cell.angle_beta   90.00
_cell.angle_gamma   90.00
#
_symmetry.space_group_name_H-M   'P 1'
#
loop_
_entity.id
_entity.type
_entity.pdbx_description
1 polymer ?
#
loop_
_entity_poly.entity_id
_entity_poly.type
_entity_poly.pdbx_seq_one_letter_code
_entity_poly.pdbx_strand_id
1 'polypeptide(L)'
;MADIDVCPGAEFDGVVHLLPDEQIILLDQVEGFYHRISVNVIDYQQKFHTVYVYKMNNTTEIPSLPSERYLDIIIKGCEYHNVRPEYVDRLKHDQPVIKRKKPTQFNLFTGIPPGIFYSVEELTRHNGSDLAVPLWTSINGKILEYVGLPPNDHPDYELQKRFLAFFQPRYGGREMVFALAKVLYEPLYKLPLTVEDMSDEHRAVIEDNFFDWVVKDTVQTSYWKPIGRLLCSNGT
;
A
#
# COMPACT_ATOMS: atom_id res chain seq x y z
N MET A 1 0.25 -1.73 -11.48
CA MET A 1 -0.64 -2.82 -10.98
C MET A 1 -0.88 -3.78 -12.13
N ALA A 2 -1.35 -5.01 -11.88
CA ALA A 2 -1.70 -5.92 -12.97
C ALA A 2 -2.99 -5.47 -13.67
N ASP A 3 -3.09 -5.77 -14.96
CA ASP A 3 -4.30 -5.59 -15.76
C ASP A 3 -4.40 -6.73 -16.78
N ILE A 4 -5.57 -6.88 -17.40
CA ILE A 4 -5.84 -7.89 -18.42
C ILE A 4 -6.32 -7.23 -19.70
N ASP A 5 -5.79 -7.68 -20.84
CA ASP A 5 -6.27 -7.23 -22.14
C ASP A 5 -6.37 -8.38 -23.15
N VAL A 6 -7.14 -8.16 -24.20
CA VAL A 6 -7.36 -9.16 -25.25
C VAL A 6 -6.08 -9.31 -26.08
N CYS A 7 -5.41 -10.45 -25.92
CA CYS A 7 -4.23 -10.81 -26.68
C CYS A 7 -4.39 -12.21 -27.28
N PRO A 8 -4.67 -12.34 -28.60
CA PRO A 8 -4.90 -13.64 -29.23
C PRO A 8 -3.72 -14.60 -29.06
N GLY A 9 -4.02 -15.82 -28.58
CA GLY A 9 -3.01 -16.87 -28.35
C GLY A 9 -2.23 -16.74 -27.04
N ALA A 10 -2.44 -15.65 -26.28
CA ALA A 10 -1.91 -15.54 -24.93
C ALA A 10 -2.85 -16.21 -23.92
N GLU A 11 -2.27 -16.75 -22.86
CA GLU A 11 -2.97 -17.31 -21.71
C GLU A 11 -2.32 -16.82 -20.42
N PHE A 12 -3.11 -16.74 -19.36
CA PHE A 12 -2.61 -16.54 -18.01
C PHE A 12 -3.40 -17.43 -17.04
N ASP A 13 -2.73 -17.88 -15.98
CA ASP A 13 -3.34 -18.68 -14.93
C ASP A 13 -3.73 -17.76 -13.76
N GLY A 14 -4.76 -18.15 -13.01
CA GLY A 14 -5.25 -17.39 -11.87
C GLY A 14 -6.01 -18.26 -10.87
N VAL A 15 -6.54 -17.63 -9.82
CA VAL A 15 -7.31 -18.29 -8.77
C VAL A 15 -8.73 -17.77 -8.79
N VAL A 16 -9.71 -18.68 -8.82
CA VAL A 16 -11.13 -18.34 -8.74
C VAL A 16 -11.59 -18.46 -7.28
N HIS A 17 -12.10 -17.37 -6.72
CA HIS A 17 -12.68 -17.33 -5.39
C HIS A 17 -14.22 -17.32 -5.47
N LEU A 18 -14.88 -18.15 -4.67
CA LEU A 18 -16.33 -18.08 -4.48
C LEU A 18 -16.64 -17.10 -3.35
N LEU A 19 -17.30 -15.99 -3.69
CA LEU A 19 -17.58 -14.90 -2.76
C LEU A 19 -19.09 -14.63 -2.69
N PRO A 20 -19.63 -14.28 -1.50
CA PRO A 20 -20.98 -13.74 -1.39
C PRO A 20 -21.11 -12.38 -2.10
N ASP A 21 -22.33 -12.04 -2.55
CA ASP A 21 -22.62 -10.78 -3.24
C ASP A 21 -22.19 -9.54 -2.44
N GLU A 22 -22.34 -9.60 -1.11
CA GLU A 22 -21.92 -8.54 -0.20
C GLU A 22 -20.41 -8.26 -0.28
N GLN A 23 -19.59 -9.30 -0.39
CA GLN A 23 -18.14 -9.16 -0.54
C GLN A 23 -17.74 -8.69 -1.93
N ILE A 24 -18.51 -9.09 -2.95
CA ILE A 24 -18.34 -8.60 -4.32
C ILE A 24 -18.58 -7.08 -4.39
N ILE A 25 -19.61 -6.56 -3.69
CA ILE A 25 -19.86 -5.12 -3.58
C ILE A 25 -18.72 -4.41 -2.86
N LEU A 26 -18.15 -5.02 -1.80
CA LEU A 26 -16.99 -4.46 -1.11
C LEU A 26 -15.75 -4.43 -2.02
N LEU A 27 -15.53 -5.46 -2.83
CA LEU A 27 -14.43 -5.49 -3.79
C LEU A 27 -14.59 -4.39 -4.86
N ASP A 28 -15.81 -4.13 -5.35
CA ASP A 28 -16.04 -3.02 -6.30
C ASP A 28 -15.61 -1.66 -5.71
N GLN A 29 -15.75 -1.47 -4.40
CA GLN A 29 -15.34 -0.24 -3.71
C GLN A 29 -13.81 -0.16 -3.56
N VAL A 30 -13.14 -1.29 -3.37
CA VAL A 30 -11.68 -1.37 -3.25
C VAL A 30 -11.02 -1.17 -4.62
N GLU A 31 -11.56 -1.80 -5.65
CA GLU A 31 -11.04 -1.80 -7.03
C GLU A 31 -11.48 -0.58 -7.83
N GLY A 32 -11.64 0.59 -7.20
CA GLY A 32 -12.28 1.77 -7.80
C GLY A 32 -11.63 2.34 -9.09
N PHE A 33 -10.42 1.89 -9.45
CA PHE A 33 -9.75 2.22 -10.71
C PHE A 33 -10.04 1.22 -11.85
N TYR A 34 -10.63 0.08 -11.51
CA TYR A 34 -10.98 -0.99 -12.40
C TYR A 34 -12.51 -1.04 -12.58
N HIS A 35 -12.95 -1.72 -13.63
CA HIS A 35 -14.33 -2.13 -13.80
C HIS A 35 -14.41 -3.65 -13.85
N ARG A 36 -15.48 -4.19 -13.27
CA ARG A 36 -15.74 -5.62 -13.27
C ARG A 36 -16.27 -6.07 -14.63
N ILE A 37 -15.68 -7.10 -15.20
CA ILE A 37 -16.14 -7.76 -16.42
C ILE A 37 -16.38 -9.25 -16.17
N SER A 38 -17.22 -9.86 -17.00
CA SER A 38 -17.45 -11.30 -17.00
C SER A 38 -16.58 -11.96 -18.06
N VAL A 39 -15.88 -13.02 -17.69
CA VAL A 39 -15.02 -13.80 -18.60
C VAL A 39 -15.28 -15.28 -18.42
N ASN A 40 -15.02 -16.04 -19.49
CA ASN A 40 -15.07 -17.49 -19.44
C ASN A 40 -13.67 -18.04 -19.23
N VAL A 41 -13.52 -18.95 -18.26
CA VAL A 41 -12.24 -19.60 -17.91
C VAL A 41 -12.42 -21.12 -17.92
N ILE A 42 -11.30 -21.84 -18.04
CA ILE A 42 -11.25 -23.30 -17.98
C ILE A 42 -10.37 -23.66 -16.79
N ASP A 43 -10.86 -24.52 -15.90
CA ASP A 43 -10.04 -25.02 -14.79
C ASP A 43 -9.10 -26.16 -15.22
N TYR A 44 -8.22 -26.59 -14.31
CA TYR A 44 -7.26 -27.66 -14.61
C TYR A 44 -7.92 -29.04 -14.79
N GLN A 45 -9.21 -29.19 -14.52
CA GLN A 45 -10.00 -30.39 -14.80
C GLN A 45 -10.79 -30.28 -16.12
N GLN A 46 -10.49 -29.26 -16.93
CA GLN A 46 -11.15 -28.98 -18.22
C GLN A 46 -12.64 -28.59 -18.09
N LYS A 47 -13.05 -28.07 -16.93
CA LYS A 47 -14.41 -27.55 -16.73
C LYS A 47 -14.46 -26.05 -16.99
N PHE A 48 -15.50 -25.63 -17.69
CA PHE A 48 -15.77 -24.22 -17.99
C PHE A 48 -16.48 -23.53 -16.82
N HIS A 49 -16.06 -22.30 -16.54
CA HIS A 49 -16.69 -21.42 -15.57
C HIS A 49 -16.85 -20.01 -16.16
N THR A 50 -17.93 -19.32 -15.79
CA THR A 50 -18.09 -17.90 -16.03
C THR A 50 -17.80 -17.18 -14.72
N VAL A 51 -16.80 -16.28 -14.74
CA VAL A 51 -16.29 -15.62 -13.54
C VAL A 51 -16.19 -14.12 -13.74
N TYR A 52 -16.09 -13.38 -12.63
CA TYR A 52 -15.82 -11.95 -12.66
C TYR A 52 -14.33 -11.66 -12.46
N VAL A 53 -13.82 -10.70 -13.22
CA VAL A 53 -12.46 -10.16 -13.11
C VAL A 53 -12.50 -8.64 -13.20
N TYR A 54 -11.45 -7.97 -12.70
CA TYR A 54 -11.33 -6.52 -12.74
C TYR A 54 -10.34 -6.11 -13.83
N LYS A 55 -10.75 -5.19 -14.69
CA LYS A 55 -9.94 -4.62 -15.78
C LYS A 55 -9.80 -3.11 -15.59
N MET A 56 -8.61 -2.55 -15.84
CA MET A 56 -8.42 -1.10 -15.72
C MET A 56 -9.28 -0.35 -16.75
N ASN A 57 -9.78 0.81 -16.35
CA ASN A 57 -10.53 1.69 -17.26
C ASN A 57 -9.57 2.35 -18.27
N ASN A 58 -9.66 1.97 -19.56
CA ASN A 58 -8.98 2.58 -20.72
C ASN A 58 -7.71 3.38 -20.38
N THR A 59 -6.61 2.68 -20.11
CA THR A 59 -5.34 3.33 -19.80
C THR A 59 -4.70 3.84 -21.10
N THR A 60 -4.53 5.15 -21.19
CA THR A 60 -3.53 5.76 -22.10
C THR A 60 -2.11 5.62 -21.55
N GLU A 61 -1.99 5.01 -20.35
CA GLU A 61 -0.73 4.80 -19.66
C GLU A 61 0.10 3.72 -20.36
N ILE A 62 1.37 4.04 -20.55
CA ILE A 62 2.34 3.10 -21.08
C ILE A 62 2.55 2.00 -20.04
N PRO A 63 2.43 0.70 -20.40
CA PRO A 63 2.70 -0.39 -19.48
C PRO A 63 4.05 -0.22 -18.80
N SER A 64 4.04 -0.22 -17.48
CA SER A 64 5.25 -0.16 -16.65
C SER A 64 5.57 -1.54 -16.08
N LEU A 65 6.85 -1.77 -15.79
CA LEU A 65 7.27 -3.00 -15.13
C LEU A 65 6.68 -3.08 -13.71
N PRO A 66 6.21 -4.25 -13.26
CA PRO A 66 5.80 -4.42 -11.87
C PRO A 66 7.01 -4.27 -10.94
N SER A 67 6.76 -3.85 -9.70
CA SER A 67 7.79 -3.95 -8.67
C SER A 67 8.05 -5.42 -8.32
N GLU A 68 9.29 -5.73 -7.95
CA GLU A 68 9.68 -7.06 -7.50
C GLU A 68 8.84 -7.53 -6.30
N ARG A 69 8.51 -6.62 -5.36
CA ARG A 69 7.57 -6.90 -4.26
C ARG A 69 6.20 -7.36 -4.78
N TYR A 70 5.65 -6.65 -5.76
CA TYR A 70 4.33 -6.99 -6.29
C TYR A 70 4.33 -8.36 -6.98
N LEU A 71 5.38 -8.66 -7.76
CA LEU A 71 5.51 -9.97 -8.40
C LEU A 71 5.68 -11.10 -7.37
N ASP A 72 6.46 -10.90 -6.31
CA ASP A 72 6.62 -11.89 -5.24
C ASP A 72 5.30 -12.19 -4.52
N ILE A 73 4.43 -11.18 -4.34
CA ILE A 73 3.08 -11.38 -3.78
C ILE A 73 2.25 -12.28 -4.69
N ILE A 74 2.27 -12.02 -6.01
CA ILE A 74 1.57 -12.85 -6.99
C ILE A 74 2.10 -14.29 -6.96
N ILE A 75 3.43 -14.47 -7.01
CA ILE A 75 4.08 -15.78 -6.98
C ILE A 75 3.68 -16.56 -5.73
N LYS A 76 3.76 -15.94 -4.54
CA LYS A 76 3.35 -16.60 -3.28
C LYS A 76 1.87 -16.97 -3.28
N GLY A 77 1.01 -16.13 -3.84
CA GLY A 77 -0.42 -16.44 -4.00
C GLY A 77 -0.65 -17.65 -4.91
N CYS A 78 0.05 -17.69 -6.05
CA CYS A 78 0.03 -18.81 -6.98
C CYS A 78 0.52 -20.11 -6.32
N GLU A 79 1.64 -20.08 -5.60
CA GLU A 79 2.19 -21.24 -4.88
C GLU A 79 1.22 -21.73 -3.80
N TYR A 80 0.67 -20.81 -2.99
CA TYR A 80 -0.26 -21.15 -1.92
C TYR A 80 -1.53 -21.84 -2.44
N HIS A 81 -2.03 -21.41 -3.60
CA HIS A 81 -3.22 -21.98 -4.23
C HIS A 81 -2.94 -23.12 -5.21
N ASN A 82 -1.70 -23.61 -5.29
CA ASN A 82 -1.28 -24.69 -6.19
C ASN A 82 -1.60 -24.40 -7.67
N VAL A 83 -1.40 -23.14 -8.10
CA VAL A 83 -1.35 -22.79 -9.52
C VAL A 83 -0.25 -23.62 -10.19
N ARG A 84 -0.48 -24.01 -11.44
CA ARG A 84 0.39 -24.88 -12.23
C ARG A 84 1.88 -24.48 -12.12
N PRO A 85 2.80 -25.40 -11.74
CA PRO A 85 4.20 -25.04 -11.49
C PRO A 85 4.90 -24.37 -12.67
N GLU A 86 4.61 -24.81 -13.90
CA GLU A 86 5.20 -24.23 -15.11
C GLU A 86 4.81 -22.75 -15.29
N TYR A 87 3.61 -22.35 -14.87
CA TYR A 87 3.19 -20.95 -14.88
C TYR A 87 3.97 -20.13 -13.84
N VAL A 88 4.13 -20.67 -12.64
CA VAL A 88 4.89 -20.03 -11.55
C VAL A 88 6.36 -19.85 -11.93
N ASP A 89 6.96 -20.84 -12.58
CA ASP A 89 8.35 -20.77 -13.03
C ASP A 89 8.54 -19.70 -14.11
N ARG A 90 7.59 -19.56 -15.05
CA ARG A 90 7.59 -18.43 -16.02
C ARG A 90 7.54 -17.08 -15.31
N LEU A 91 6.68 -16.92 -14.30
CA LEU A 91 6.63 -15.68 -13.52
C LEU A 91 7.97 -15.37 -12.84
N LYS A 92 8.64 -16.38 -12.28
CA LYS A 92 9.93 -16.20 -11.57
C LYS A 92 11.09 -15.85 -12.51
N HIS A 93 11.10 -16.39 -13.72
CA HIS A 93 12.27 -16.33 -14.60
C HIS A 93 12.13 -15.36 -15.78
N ASP A 94 10.91 -15.22 -16.33
CA ASP A 94 10.69 -14.51 -17.58
C ASP A 94 10.11 -13.11 -17.37
N GLN A 95 9.45 -12.84 -16.23
CA GLN A 95 8.81 -11.56 -15.98
C GLN A 95 9.81 -10.50 -15.48
N PRO A 96 10.11 -9.45 -16.27
CA PRO A 96 10.95 -8.35 -15.80
C PRO A 96 10.29 -7.56 -14.67
N VAL A 97 11.12 -7.05 -13.75
CA VAL A 97 10.69 -6.30 -12.56
C VAL A 97 11.54 -5.06 -12.30
N ILE A 98 10.95 -4.08 -11.63
CA ILE A 98 11.68 -3.01 -10.94
C ILE A 98 12.17 -3.59 -9.61
N LYS A 99 13.50 -3.73 -9.49
CA LYS A 99 14.14 -4.30 -8.29
C LYS A 99 13.82 -3.48 -7.04
N ARG A 100 13.71 -4.16 -5.89
CA ARG A 100 13.58 -3.50 -4.58
C ARG A 100 14.75 -2.55 -4.34
N LYS A 101 14.44 -1.44 -3.67
CA LYS A 101 15.46 -0.55 -3.10
C LYS A 101 16.26 -1.31 -2.06
N LYS A 102 17.57 -1.10 -2.03
CA LYS A 102 18.41 -1.51 -0.89
C LYS A 102 18.17 -0.57 0.29
N PRO A 103 18.45 -0.97 1.54
CA PRO A 103 18.29 -0.09 2.70
C PRO A 103 18.98 1.27 2.58
N THR A 104 20.13 1.33 1.91
CA THR A 104 20.86 2.58 1.65
C THR A 104 20.17 3.53 0.66
N GLN A 105 19.09 3.09 0.01
CA GLN A 105 18.33 3.83 -0.98
C GLN A 105 16.93 4.21 -0.48
N PHE A 106 16.58 3.82 0.76
CA PHE A 106 15.30 4.20 1.35
C PHE A 106 15.22 5.70 1.55
N ASN A 107 14.08 6.26 1.16
CA ASN A 107 13.68 7.60 1.48
C ASN A 107 13.41 7.70 2.98
N LEU A 108 13.81 8.82 3.56
CA LEU A 108 13.66 9.09 4.98
C LEU A 108 13.06 10.47 5.17
N PHE A 109 12.20 10.63 6.16
CA PHE A 109 11.75 11.96 6.56
C PHE A 109 12.93 12.72 7.18
N THR A 110 13.45 13.71 6.45
CA THR A 110 14.51 14.62 6.89
C THR A 110 13.95 15.87 7.57
N GLY A 111 14.79 16.65 8.26
CA GLY A 111 14.37 17.92 8.87
C GLY A 111 13.61 17.76 10.19
N ILE A 112 13.74 16.61 10.85
CA ILE A 112 13.19 16.38 12.19
C ILE A 112 13.92 17.28 13.20
N PRO A 113 13.23 18.15 13.95
CA PRO A 113 13.86 19.01 14.94
C PRO A 113 14.62 18.19 16.00
N PRO A 114 15.91 18.50 16.27
CA PRO A 114 16.68 17.78 17.27
C PRO A 114 16.18 18.11 18.67
N GLY A 115 16.12 17.10 19.54
CA GLY A 115 15.73 17.28 20.94
C GLY A 115 14.24 17.52 21.20
N ILE A 116 13.40 17.52 20.17
CA ILE A 116 11.94 17.63 20.31
C ILE A 116 11.33 16.24 20.34
N PHE A 117 10.73 15.90 21.48
CA PHE A 117 10.08 14.62 21.70
C PHE A 117 8.67 14.83 22.23
N TYR A 118 7.76 13.93 21.85
CA TYR A 118 6.38 13.92 22.30
C TYR A 118 6.01 12.56 22.88
N SER A 119 5.10 12.55 23.84
CA SER A 119 4.56 11.31 24.40
C SER A 119 3.51 10.68 23.48
N VAL A 120 3.17 9.41 23.74
CA VAL A 120 2.07 8.73 23.02
C VAL A 120 0.73 9.38 23.35
N GLU A 121 0.54 9.85 24.58
CA GLU A 121 -0.65 10.58 25.02
C GLU A 121 -0.79 11.91 24.27
N GLU A 122 0.32 12.64 24.07
CA GLU A 122 0.33 13.84 23.25
C GLU A 122 -0.06 13.51 21.81
N LEU A 123 0.61 12.55 21.18
CA LEU A 123 0.27 12.12 19.81
C LEU A 123 -1.22 11.76 19.67
N THR A 124 -1.80 11.04 20.64
CA THR A 124 -3.20 10.58 20.60
C THR A 124 -4.22 11.73 20.59
N ARG A 125 -3.89 12.90 21.18
CA ARG A 125 -4.76 14.09 21.16
C ARG A 125 -4.88 14.69 19.76
N HIS A 126 -3.91 14.43 18.88
CA HIS A 126 -3.83 14.95 17.53
C HIS A 126 -4.39 13.95 16.49
N ASN A 127 -5.55 13.35 16.78
CA ASN A 127 -6.17 12.32 15.94
C ASN A 127 -7.10 12.87 14.83
N GLY A 128 -7.27 14.20 14.78
CA GLY A 128 -8.12 14.90 13.82
C GLY A 128 -9.61 14.98 14.18
N SER A 129 -10.05 14.47 15.34
CA SER A 129 -11.45 14.61 15.78
C SER A 129 -11.83 16.06 16.13
N ASP A 130 -10.85 16.84 16.56
CA ASP A 130 -10.98 18.28 16.80
C ASP A 130 -10.25 19.05 15.68
N LEU A 131 -10.99 19.83 14.91
CA LEU A 131 -10.45 20.63 13.81
C LEU A 131 -9.59 21.81 14.30
N ALA A 132 -9.67 22.18 15.59
CA ALA A 132 -8.82 23.20 16.19
C ALA A 132 -7.40 22.68 16.52
N VAL A 133 -7.20 21.36 16.51
CA VAL A 133 -5.93 20.70 16.81
C VAL A 133 -5.35 20.12 15.52
N PRO A 134 -4.07 20.36 15.20
CA PRO A 134 -3.48 19.82 13.99
C PRO A 134 -3.46 18.28 14.02
N LEU A 135 -3.75 17.66 12.89
CA LEU A 135 -3.66 16.20 12.74
C LEU A 135 -2.19 15.77 12.74
N TRP A 136 -1.82 14.88 13.65
CA TRP A 136 -0.50 14.27 13.70
C TRP A 136 -0.58 12.78 13.43
N THR A 137 0.56 12.21 13.07
CA THR A 137 0.75 10.77 13.01
C THR A 137 2.22 10.45 13.29
N SER A 138 2.53 9.20 13.58
CA SER A 138 3.92 8.75 13.73
C SER A 138 4.24 7.61 12.78
N ILE A 139 5.42 7.67 12.19
CA ILE A 139 5.99 6.60 11.36
C ILE A 139 7.43 6.35 11.81
N ASN A 140 7.69 5.14 12.28
CA ASN A 140 9.02 4.70 12.70
C ASN A 140 9.62 5.65 13.77
N GLY A 141 8.75 6.06 14.71
CA GLY A 141 9.09 6.98 15.80
C GLY A 141 9.24 8.44 15.40
N LYS A 142 8.96 8.83 14.14
CA LYS A 142 8.99 10.21 13.66
C LYS A 142 7.58 10.76 13.61
N ILE A 143 7.35 11.92 14.22
CA ILE A 143 6.04 12.56 14.25
C ILE A 143 5.93 13.55 13.09
N LEU A 144 4.86 13.39 12.33
CA LEU A 144 4.52 14.20 11.18
C LEU A 144 3.21 14.93 11.45
N GLU A 145 3.21 16.24 11.20
CA GLU A 145 2.04 17.10 11.24
C GLU A 145 1.48 17.30 9.83
N TYR A 146 0.18 17.13 9.67
CA TYR A 146 -0.52 17.44 8.44
C TYR A 146 -0.66 18.96 8.27
N VAL A 147 -0.16 19.50 7.15
CA VAL A 147 -0.12 20.96 6.92
C VAL A 147 -1.46 21.54 6.46
N GLY A 148 -2.46 20.68 6.23
CA GLY A 148 -3.80 21.07 5.75
C GLY A 148 -4.04 20.75 4.29
N LEU A 149 -5.30 20.92 3.86
CA LEU A 149 -5.66 20.80 2.44
C LEU A 149 -5.12 21.99 1.65
N PRO A 150 -4.71 21.79 0.39
CA PRO A 150 -4.40 22.91 -0.49
C PRO A 150 -5.67 23.73 -0.78
N PRO A 151 -5.54 24.92 -1.40
CA PRO A 151 -6.69 25.67 -1.92
C PRO A 151 -7.59 24.82 -2.83
N ASN A 152 -8.90 25.11 -2.86
CA ASN A 152 -9.89 24.32 -3.61
C ASN A 152 -9.63 24.24 -5.13
N ASP A 153 -8.90 25.22 -5.68
CA ASP A 153 -8.51 25.30 -7.09
C ASP A 153 -7.18 24.59 -7.39
N HIS A 154 -6.50 24.05 -6.37
CA HIS A 154 -5.28 23.26 -6.54
C HIS A 154 -5.60 21.89 -7.18
N PRO A 155 -4.80 21.41 -8.15
CA PRO A 155 -5.05 20.14 -8.84
C PRO A 155 -5.16 18.94 -7.89
N ASP A 156 -4.42 18.95 -6.79
CA ASP A 156 -4.42 17.85 -5.81
C ASP A 156 -5.55 17.94 -4.76
N TYR A 157 -6.40 18.97 -4.76
CA TYR A 157 -7.36 19.20 -3.66
C TYR A 157 -8.27 18.00 -3.40
N GLU A 158 -8.92 17.47 -4.44
CA GLU A 158 -9.83 16.33 -4.30
C GLU A 158 -9.09 15.03 -3.94
N LEU A 159 -7.85 14.86 -4.44
CA LEU A 159 -7.01 13.72 -4.08
C LEU A 159 -6.64 13.77 -2.60
N GLN A 160 -6.15 14.92 -2.11
CA GLN A 160 -5.77 15.12 -0.71
C GLN A 160 -6.98 15.03 0.23
N LYS A 161 -8.14 15.54 -0.18
CA LYS A 161 -9.38 15.41 0.58
C LYS A 161 -9.80 13.95 0.77
N ARG A 162 -9.73 13.13 -0.29
CA ARG A 162 -10.00 11.69 -0.22
C ARG A 162 -8.96 10.96 0.62
N PHE A 163 -7.68 11.29 0.44
CA PHE A 163 -6.59 10.74 1.22
C PHE A 163 -6.80 11.03 2.72
N LEU A 164 -7.08 12.27 3.08
CA LEU A 164 -7.35 12.69 4.46
C LEU A 164 -8.55 11.95 5.07
N ALA A 165 -9.67 11.86 4.33
CA ALA A 165 -10.88 11.15 4.80
C ALA A 165 -10.62 9.64 5.04
N PHE A 166 -9.75 9.03 4.24
CA PHE A 166 -9.33 7.64 4.45
C PHE A 166 -8.32 7.52 5.62
N PHE A 167 -7.34 8.41 5.66
CA PHE A 167 -6.17 8.34 6.52
C PHE A 167 -6.50 8.69 7.98
N GLN A 168 -7.18 9.81 8.19
CA GLN A 168 -7.48 10.35 9.53
C GLN A 168 -8.10 9.32 10.48
N PRO A 169 -9.21 8.62 10.15
CA PRO A 169 -9.83 7.67 11.08
C PRO A 169 -8.97 6.43 11.38
N ARG A 170 -7.96 6.14 10.54
CA ARG A 170 -7.13 4.93 10.66
C ARG A 170 -5.81 5.20 11.39
N TYR A 171 -5.19 6.33 11.10
CA TYR A 171 -3.79 6.60 11.45
C TYR A 171 -3.57 7.92 12.20
N GLY A 172 -4.60 8.77 12.33
CA GLY A 172 -4.52 9.99 13.12
C GLY A 172 -4.20 9.70 14.58
N GLY A 173 -3.20 10.38 15.11
CA GLY A 173 -2.74 10.27 16.50
C GLY A 173 -2.16 8.91 16.86
N ARG A 174 -1.59 8.17 15.90
CA ARG A 174 -1.06 6.80 16.11
C ARG A 174 0.31 6.61 15.48
N GLU A 175 1.09 5.68 16.01
CA GLU A 175 2.24 5.10 15.32
C GLU A 175 1.75 4.04 14.32
N MET A 176 2.03 4.26 13.04
CA MET A 176 1.40 3.51 11.97
C MET A 176 2.24 2.36 11.40
N VAL A 177 3.55 2.27 11.72
CA VAL A 177 4.45 1.28 11.10
C VAL A 177 3.90 -0.13 11.13
N PHE A 178 3.39 -0.58 12.28
CA PHE A 178 2.87 -1.93 12.43
C PHE A 178 1.56 -2.15 11.66
N ALA A 179 0.65 -1.16 11.68
CA ALA A 179 -0.60 -1.24 10.94
C ALA A 179 -0.34 -1.28 9.42
N LEU A 180 0.59 -0.45 8.93
CA LEU A 180 0.98 -0.43 7.53
C LEU A 180 1.72 -1.71 7.12
N ALA A 181 2.55 -2.29 7.97
CA ALA A 181 3.23 -3.57 7.67
C ALA A 181 2.25 -4.70 7.34
N LYS A 182 1.10 -4.73 8.04
CA LYS A 182 0.04 -5.72 7.79
C LYS A 182 -0.72 -5.45 6.50
N VAL A 183 -1.02 -4.18 6.22
CA VAL A 183 -1.79 -3.79 5.01
C VAL A 183 -0.93 -3.94 3.76
N LEU A 184 0.33 -3.52 3.82
CA LEU A 184 1.24 -3.63 2.70
C LEU A 184 1.60 -5.09 2.45
N TYR A 185 1.99 -5.87 3.46
CA TYR A 185 2.60 -7.18 3.26
C TYR A 185 3.85 -7.11 2.35
N GLU A 186 5.01 -7.43 2.94
CA GLU A 186 6.27 -7.55 2.21
C GLU A 186 6.77 -8.99 2.34
N PRO A 187 6.74 -9.78 1.25
CA PRO A 187 7.19 -11.17 1.22
C PRO A 187 8.56 -11.47 1.83
N LEU A 188 9.49 -10.51 1.86
CA LEU A 188 10.82 -10.69 2.46
C LEU A 188 10.81 -10.84 3.99
N TYR A 189 9.79 -10.29 4.65
CA TYR A 189 9.70 -10.31 6.11
C TYR A 189 8.62 -11.28 6.56
N LYS A 190 8.80 -11.86 7.76
CA LYS A 190 7.70 -12.57 8.42
C LYS A 190 6.59 -11.55 8.72
N LEU A 191 5.33 -11.95 8.54
CA LEU A 191 4.19 -11.11 8.89
C LEU A 191 4.23 -10.83 10.41
N PRO A 192 4.37 -9.57 10.84
CA PRO A 192 4.52 -9.27 12.25
C PRO A 192 3.17 -9.44 12.97
N LEU A 193 3.19 -10.13 14.10
CA LEU A 193 2.02 -10.28 14.98
C LEU A 193 2.01 -9.20 16.06
N THR A 194 3.18 -8.70 16.44
CA THR A 194 3.38 -7.54 17.32
C THR A 194 4.41 -6.56 16.75
N VAL A 195 4.60 -5.40 17.41
CA VAL A 195 5.58 -4.40 16.99
C VAL A 195 7.01 -4.93 17.14
N GLU A 196 7.24 -5.74 18.16
CA GLU A 196 8.53 -6.32 18.53
C GLU A 196 9.03 -7.36 17.50
N ASP A 197 8.11 -7.92 16.71
CA ASP A 197 8.45 -8.85 15.61
C ASP A 197 9.12 -8.14 14.42
N MET A 198 9.06 -6.80 14.37
CA MET A 198 9.56 -6.03 13.23
C MET A 198 11.05 -5.70 13.40
N SER A 199 11.87 -6.14 12.45
CA SER A 199 13.26 -5.69 12.34
C SER A 199 13.32 -4.20 11.97
N ASP A 200 14.42 -3.53 12.32
CA ASP A 200 14.64 -2.12 11.95
C ASP A 200 14.57 -1.90 10.44
N GLU A 201 15.07 -2.86 9.65
CA GLU A 201 14.98 -2.81 8.19
C GLU A 201 13.53 -2.89 7.69
N HIS A 202 12.70 -3.75 8.29
CA HIS A 202 11.29 -3.83 7.94
C HIS A 202 10.57 -2.52 8.27
N ARG A 203 10.83 -1.94 9.45
CA ARG A 203 10.27 -0.64 9.84
C ARG A 203 10.69 0.48 8.88
N ALA A 204 11.95 0.47 8.44
CA ALA A 204 12.47 1.42 7.46
C ALA A 204 11.84 1.24 6.06
N VAL A 205 11.58 0.00 5.61
CA VAL A 205 10.83 -0.27 4.37
C VAL A 205 9.43 0.33 4.44
N ILE A 206 8.74 0.17 5.58
CA ILE A 206 7.38 0.71 5.73
C ILE A 206 7.39 2.24 5.70
N GLU A 207 8.39 2.86 6.33
CA GLU A 207 8.60 4.31 6.22
C GLU A 207 8.87 4.76 4.78
N ASP A 208 9.73 4.06 4.03
CA ASP A 208 10.03 4.37 2.63
C ASP A 208 8.78 4.30 1.74
N ASN A 209 7.96 3.26 1.90
CA ASN A 209 6.69 3.13 1.16
C ASN A 209 5.72 4.26 1.52
N PHE A 210 5.61 4.60 2.80
CA PHE A 210 4.77 5.70 3.25
C PHE A 210 5.27 7.04 2.71
N PHE A 211 6.58 7.26 2.68
CA PHE A 211 7.20 8.45 2.09
C PHE A 211 6.83 8.60 0.61
N ASP A 212 6.94 7.53 -0.17
CA ASP A 212 6.58 7.54 -1.59
C ASP A 212 5.10 7.94 -1.77
N TRP A 213 4.19 7.47 -0.91
CA TRP A 213 2.76 7.83 -0.96
C TRP A 213 2.46 9.30 -0.65
N VAL A 214 3.18 9.90 0.30
CA VAL A 214 2.81 11.24 0.83
C VAL A 214 3.69 12.38 0.34
N VAL A 215 4.86 12.07 -0.22
CA VAL A 215 5.84 13.07 -0.70
C VAL A 215 6.08 12.99 -2.20
N LYS A 216 6.11 11.78 -2.78
CA LYS A 216 6.53 11.60 -4.18
C LYS A 216 5.40 11.80 -5.18
N ASP A 217 4.17 11.45 -4.80
CA ASP A 217 2.99 11.57 -5.66
C ASP A 217 2.41 13.00 -5.72
N THR A 218 2.95 13.95 -4.94
CA THR A 218 2.52 15.36 -4.94
C THR A 218 3.59 16.22 -5.60
N VAL A 219 3.24 16.84 -6.73
CA VAL A 219 4.20 17.36 -7.71
C VAL A 219 5.14 18.46 -7.20
N GLN A 220 4.93 19.04 -6.00
CA GLN A 220 5.86 20.03 -5.43
C GLN A 220 5.69 20.32 -3.93
N THR A 221 4.77 19.64 -3.23
CA THR A 221 4.35 20.02 -1.88
C THR A 221 4.18 18.80 -0.99
N SER A 222 5.02 18.67 0.03
CA SER A 222 4.80 17.70 1.11
C SER A 222 3.67 18.22 2.01
N TYR A 223 2.54 17.51 2.05
CA TYR A 223 1.44 17.83 2.96
C TYR A 223 1.71 17.38 4.40
N TRP A 224 2.88 16.82 4.65
CA TRP A 224 3.32 16.32 5.95
C TRP A 224 4.65 16.95 6.33
N LYS A 225 4.70 17.50 7.55
CA LYS A 225 5.87 18.17 8.09
C LYS A 225 6.41 17.39 9.29
N PRO A 226 7.68 16.98 9.30
CA PRO A 226 8.30 16.43 10.50
C PRO A 226 8.39 17.48 11.61
N ILE A 227 7.89 17.15 12.80
CA ILE A 227 7.87 18.08 13.95
C ILE A 227 8.64 17.57 15.18
N GLY A 228 8.96 16.28 15.23
CA GLY A 228 9.75 15.71 16.31
C GLY A 228 9.74 14.19 16.29
N ARG A 229 10.01 13.58 17.45
CA ARG A 229 10.04 12.13 17.62
C ARG A 229 9.12 11.69 18.74
N LEU A 230 8.67 10.43 18.67
CA LEU A 230 8.09 9.79 19.85
C LEU A 230 9.17 9.58 20.91
N LEU A 231 8.83 9.86 22.16
CA LEU A 231 9.63 9.42 23.30
C LEU A 231 9.71 7.90 23.26
N CYS A 232 10.91 7.36 23.05
CA CYS A 232 11.15 5.95 23.32
C CYS A 232 10.85 5.74 24.80
N SER A 233 9.84 4.94 25.10
CA SER A 233 9.72 4.31 26.41
C SER A 233 10.96 3.44 26.57
N ASN A 234 12.03 4.02 27.09
CA ASN A 234 13.22 3.26 27.47
C ASN A 234 12.71 2.14 28.37
N GLY A 235 12.80 0.91 27.89
CA GLY A 235 12.51 -0.26 28.70
C GLY A 235 13.41 -0.20 29.92
N THR A 236 12.82 0.14 31.07
CA THR A 236 13.36 -0.13 32.40
C THR A 236 13.36 -1.62 32.65
#